data_AF-A0A1S3BCX6-F1
#
_entry.id   AF-A0A1S3BCX6-F1
#
_cell.length_a   1.000
_cell.length_b   1.000
_cell.length_c   1.000
_cell.angle_alpha   90.00
_cell.angle_beta   90.00
_cell.angle_gamma   90.00
#
_symmetry.space_group_name_H-M   'P 1'
#
loop_
_entity.id
_entity.type
_entity.pdbx_description
1 polymer ?
#
loop_
_entity_poly.entity_id
_entity_poly.type
_entity_poly.pdbx_seq_one_letter_code
_entity_poly.pdbx_strand_id
1 'polypeptide(L)'
;MATLENKLQEAAMLGNVEKILELLQQSLRLLETVVPDNPPPHDFAKFPDRILQQKPHLTRVLNSKGSCPLHLAAAEGHVDIVRLLLQVDSHTCLFRNADGWNPLQLAAVNGHVDVLKELVRASPDAARARTIVDGGGNALHLCVKNNQLEALKVLVVDAVDYGFINDKDDLGCSILHLAVSNKQTEMIKFLVNTNGMELNGLFQSNKEENASTTAEVPGAIVPSPTSHFDRKNSLSKQQKMRQREALMVVASVVATMAFQAAINPPNGLWKDAEKSTIHPHRFVAFVSSITFSFVFSIIELFLLVSDYPSTIPLFLSFLWLAKILSIGGMLVAYLIAIMCLS
;
A
#
# COMPACT_ATOMS: atom_id res chain seq x y z
N MET A 1 -42.64 7.69 15.76
CA MET A 1 -42.36 8.54 14.58
C MET A 1 -41.66 9.83 15.01
N ALA A 2 -42.34 10.78 15.67
CA ALA A 2 -41.73 12.04 16.15
C ALA A 2 -40.50 11.85 17.06
N THR A 3 -40.45 10.76 17.83
CA THR A 3 -39.30 10.43 18.68
C THR A 3 -38.03 10.07 17.92
N LEU A 4 -38.13 9.48 16.73
CA LEU A 4 -36.97 9.11 15.91
C LEU A 4 -36.42 10.35 15.19
N GLU A 5 -37.30 11.17 14.63
CA GLU A 5 -36.93 12.43 13.97
C GLU A 5 -36.23 13.39 14.94
N ASN A 6 -36.75 13.52 16.16
CA ASN A 6 -36.13 14.35 17.20
C ASN A 6 -34.74 13.83 17.57
N LYS A 7 -34.55 12.51 17.71
CA LYS A 7 -33.25 11.89 17.98
C LYS A 7 -32.27 12.05 16.83
N LEU A 8 -32.74 11.97 15.59
CA LEU A 8 -31.93 12.18 14.39
C LEU A 8 -31.46 13.64 14.32
N GLN A 9 -32.34 14.58 14.66
CA GLN A 9 -32.01 16.00 14.69
C GLN A 9 -31.07 16.36 15.84
N GLU A 10 -31.26 15.77 17.02
CA GLU A 10 -30.32 15.90 18.15
C GLU A 10 -28.93 15.37 17.78
N ALA A 11 -28.85 14.20 17.15
CA ALA A 11 -27.59 13.64 16.66
C ALA A 11 -26.93 14.55 15.61
N ALA A 12 -27.72 15.18 14.74
CA ALA A 12 -27.21 16.13 13.74
C ALA A 12 -26.70 17.43 14.37
N MET A 13 -27.41 17.98 15.36
CA MET A 13 -26.97 19.16 16.10
C MET A 13 -25.65 18.92 16.84
N LEU A 14 -25.44 17.70 17.35
CA LEU A 14 -24.20 17.28 18.00
C LEU A 14 -23.10 16.88 16.99
N GLY A 15 -23.38 16.85 15.68
CA GLY A 15 -22.44 16.40 14.66
C GLY A 15 -22.10 14.90 14.72
N ASN A 16 -22.93 14.10 15.40
CA ASN A 16 -22.69 12.67 15.59
C ASN A 16 -23.19 11.87 14.38
N VAL A 17 -22.35 11.81 13.34
CA VAL A 17 -22.62 11.12 12.07
C VAL A 17 -22.83 9.62 12.26
N GLU A 18 -22.12 8.98 13.20
CA GLU A 18 -22.30 7.56 13.52
C GLU A 18 -23.70 7.31 14.05
N LYS A 19 -24.18 8.18 14.95
CA LYS A 19 -25.53 8.05 15.48
C LYS A 19 -26.61 8.28 14.42
N ILE A 20 -26.36 9.18 13.46
CA ILE A 20 -27.23 9.37 12.30
C ILE A 20 -27.31 8.08 11.49
N LEU A 21 -26.17 7.44 11.21
CA LEU A 21 -26.11 6.19 10.46
C LEU A 21 -26.87 5.05 11.18
N GLU A 22 -26.65 4.90 12.49
CA GLU A 22 -27.36 3.91 13.31
C GLU A 22 -28.87 4.11 13.28
N LEU A 23 -29.35 5.35 13.41
CA LEU A 23 -30.77 5.66 13.43
C LEU A 23 -31.41 5.42 12.05
N LEU A 24 -30.69 5.73 10.96
CA LEU A 24 -31.13 5.40 9.61
C LEU A 24 -31.23 3.89 9.43
N GLN A 25 -30.20 3.14 9.82
CA GLN A 25 -30.20 1.68 9.74
C GLN A 25 -31.29 1.05 10.61
N GLN A 26 -31.53 1.58 11.82
CA GLN A 26 -32.63 1.13 12.68
C GLN A 26 -33.99 1.38 12.02
N SER A 27 -34.17 2.51 11.34
CA SER A 27 -35.43 2.79 10.63
C SER A 27 -35.67 1.86 9.46
N LEU A 28 -34.62 1.50 8.70
CA LEU A 28 -34.66 0.47 7.66
C LEU A 28 -34.95 -0.92 8.23
N ARG A 29 -34.34 -1.32 9.35
CA ARG A 29 -34.63 -2.63 9.98
C ARG A 29 -36.05 -2.73 10.54
N LEU A 30 -36.56 -1.64 11.11
CA LEU A 30 -37.96 -1.57 11.54
C LEU A 30 -38.91 -1.69 10.35
N LEU A 31 -38.52 -1.24 9.16
CA LEU A 31 -39.30 -1.43 7.93
C LEU A 31 -39.35 -2.91 7.51
N GLU A 32 -38.21 -3.61 7.55
CA GLU A 32 -38.14 -5.03 7.19
C GLU A 32 -38.88 -5.95 8.18
N THR A 33 -38.84 -5.64 9.47
CA THR A 33 -39.44 -6.49 10.52
C THR A 33 -40.96 -6.39 10.63
N VAL A 34 -41.56 -5.30 10.13
CA VAL A 34 -43.01 -5.05 10.26
C VAL A 34 -43.84 -5.74 9.17
N VAL A 35 -43.25 -6.27 8.09
CA VAL A 35 -44.05 -6.82 6.97
C VAL A 35 -43.46 -8.11 6.37
N PRO A 36 -43.86 -9.30 6.86
CA PRO A 36 -43.62 -10.57 6.16
C PRO A 36 -44.65 -10.82 5.04
N ASP A 37 -45.89 -10.30 5.17
CA ASP A 37 -47.02 -10.69 4.31
C ASP A 37 -47.78 -9.46 3.76
N ASN A 38 -47.55 -9.14 2.48
CA ASN A 38 -48.35 -8.26 1.61
C ASN A 38 -48.29 -6.71 1.87
N PRO A 39 -47.76 -5.88 0.92
CA PRO A 39 -47.49 -4.47 1.20
C PRO A 39 -48.56 -3.49 0.67
N PRO A 40 -48.68 -2.28 1.26
CA PRO A 40 -48.76 -1.04 0.49
C PRO A 40 -47.31 -0.48 0.35
N PRO A 41 -46.61 -0.80 -0.74
CA PRO A 41 -45.14 -0.74 -0.82
C PRO A 41 -44.56 0.66 -1.01
N HIS A 42 -45.37 1.69 -1.24
CA HIS A 42 -44.87 2.97 -1.74
C HIS A 42 -44.66 4.07 -0.68
N ASP A 43 -45.34 4.04 0.46
CA ASP A 43 -45.28 5.17 1.41
C ASP A 43 -44.22 5.01 2.51
N PHE A 44 -43.92 3.78 2.92
CA PHE A 44 -42.95 3.51 3.97
C PHE A 44 -41.51 3.36 3.46
N ALA A 45 -41.30 2.86 2.24
CA ALA A 45 -39.98 2.91 1.59
C ALA A 45 -39.54 4.36 1.33
N LYS A 46 -40.51 5.25 1.05
CA LYS A 46 -40.29 6.69 0.97
C LYS A 46 -40.01 7.34 2.32
N PHE A 47 -40.05 6.63 3.45
CA PHE A 47 -39.95 7.27 4.76
C PHE A 47 -38.54 7.83 5.05
N PRO A 48 -37.44 7.05 4.92
CA PRO A 48 -36.08 7.60 4.97
C PRO A 48 -35.84 8.65 3.88
N ASP A 49 -36.36 8.43 2.68
CA ASP A 49 -36.29 9.39 1.56
C ASP A 49 -36.93 10.73 1.93
N ARG A 50 -38.14 10.70 2.53
CA ARG A 50 -38.86 11.90 2.93
C ARG A 50 -38.15 12.65 4.03
N ILE A 51 -37.56 11.95 5.00
CA ILE A 51 -36.77 12.58 6.07
C ILE A 51 -35.57 13.32 5.48
N LEU A 52 -34.81 12.66 4.60
CA LEU A 52 -33.62 13.24 4.00
C LEU A 52 -33.95 14.32 2.95
N GLN A 53 -35.05 14.17 2.18
CA GLN A 53 -35.54 15.19 1.25
C GLN A 53 -36.00 16.46 1.98
N GLN A 54 -36.65 16.33 3.14
CA GLN A 54 -37.03 17.49 3.95
C GLN A 54 -35.82 18.15 4.61
N LYS A 55 -34.73 17.40 4.85
CA LYS A 55 -33.55 17.87 5.56
C LYS A 55 -32.25 17.46 4.85
N PRO A 56 -31.95 18.03 3.66
CA PRO A 56 -30.77 17.66 2.89
C PRO A 56 -29.45 18.03 3.59
N HIS A 57 -29.47 18.96 4.55
CA HIS A 57 -28.27 19.30 5.33
C HIS A 57 -27.72 18.12 6.14
N LEU A 58 -28.55 17.12 6.47
CA LEU A 58 -28.14 15.92 7.21
C LEU A 58 -27.06 15.12 6.46
N THR A 59 -27.09 15.13 5.13
CA THR A 59 -26.11 14.40 4.30
C THR A 59 -24.72 15.03 4.31
N ARG A 60 -24.62 16.29 4.74
CA ARG A 60 -23.37 17.08 4.76
C ARG A 60 -22.76 17.26 6.15
N VAL A 61 -23.40 16.74 7.20
CA VAL A 61 -22.87 16.78 8.57
C VAL A 61 -21.56 16.00 8.59
N LEU A 62 -20.51 16.57 9.20
CA LEU A 62 -19.19 15.96 9.28
C LEU A 62 -18.89 15.55 10.71
N ASN A 63 -18.28 14.38 10.89
CA ASN A 63 -17.74 13.95 12.19
C ASN A 63 -16.36 14.59 12.46
N SER A 64 -15.76 14.23 13.59
CA SER A 64 -14.41 14.68 13.97
C SER A 64 -13.30 14.31 12.98
N LYS A 65 -13.52 13.32 12.12
CA LYS A 65 -12.63 12.91 11.03
C LYS A 65 -12.99 13.54 9.68
N GLY A 66 -13.85 14.56 9.68
CA GLY A 66 -14.34 15.21 8.45
C GLY A 66 -15.17 14.28 7.55
N SER A 67 -15.64 13.14 8.06
CA SER A 67 -16.41 12.15 7.28
C SER A 67 -17.90 12.47 7.36
N CYS A 68 -18.56 12.51 6.20
CA CYS A 68 -20.02 12.64 6.11
C CYS A 68 -20.73 11.27 6.22
N PRO A 69 -22.07 11.21 6.38
CA PRO A 69 -22.81 9.95 6.43
C PRO A 69 -22.50 9.01 5.26
N LEU A 70 -22.27 9.55 4.05
CA LEU A 70 -21.94 8.75 2.88
C LEU A 70 -20.56 8.08 3.00
N HIS A 71 -19.57 8.73 3.61
CA HIS A 71 -18.26 8.11 3.86
C HIS A 71 -18.40 6.90 4.80
N LEU A 72 -19.18 7.05 5.88
CA LEU A 72 -19.39 5.96 6.84
C LEU A 72 -20.22 4.83 6.23
N ALA A 73 -21.32 5.15 5.55
CA ALA A 73 -22.14 4.15 4.87
C ALA A 73 -21.35 3.37 3.81
N ALA A 74 -20.45 4.06 3.09
CA ALA A 74 -19.59 3.43 2.10
C ALA A 74 -18.47 2.58 2.74
N ALA A 75 -17.91 3.01 3.87
CA ALA A 75 -16.92 2.24 4.63
C ALA A 75 -17.52 0.97 5.27
N GLU A 76 -18.76 1.04 5.74
CA GLU A 76 -19.48 -0.07 6.39
C GLU A 76 -20.26 -0.97 5.40
N GLY A 77 -20.32 -0.60 4.11
CA GLY A 77 -20.97 -1.41 3.08
C GLY A 77 -22.51 -1.34 3.08
N HIS A 78 -23.11 -0.29 3.65
CA HIS A 78 -24.57 -0.16 3.76
C HIS A 78 -25.21 0.37 2.47
N VAL A 79 -25.43 -0.53 1.51
CA VAL A 79 -25.89 -0.21 0.14
C VAL A 79 -27.20 0.58 0.11
N ASP A 80 -28.19 0.21 0.93
CA ASP A 80 -29.48 0.90 0.95
C ASP A 80 -29.33 2.34 1.43
N ILE A 81 -28.53 2.56 2.47
CA ILE A 81 -28.26 3.92 2.99
C ILE A 81 -27.48 4.74 1.95
N VAL A 82 -26.52 4.13 1.26
CA VAL A 82 -25.79 4.78 0.15
C VAL A 82 -26.75 5.24 -0.94
N ARG A 83 -27.68 4.39 -1.38
CA ARG A 83 -28.71 4.76 -2.38
C ARG A 83 -29.56 5.93 -1.91
N LEU A 84 -30.06 5.88 -0.68
CA LEU A 84 -30.88 6.95 -0.09
C LEU A 84 -30.12 8.29 -0.03
N LEU A 85 -28.86 8.27 0.42
CA LEU A 85 -28.04 9.47 0.53
C LEU A 85 -27.71 10.07 -0.84
N LEU A 86 -27.43 9.23 -1.85
CA LEU A 86 -27.14 9.67 -3.22
C LEU A 86 -28.36 10.27 -3.94
N GLN A 87 -29.57 9.78 -3.65
CA GLN A 87 -30.80 10.37 -4.19
C GLN A 87 -31.06 11.79 -3.67
N VAL A 88 -30.60 12.09 -2.46
CA VAL A 88 -30.81 13.39 -1.81
C VAL A 88 -29.71 14.38 -2.20
N ASP A 89 -28.45 13.95 -2.15
CA ASP A 89 -27.32 14.78 -2.55
C ASP A 89 -26.19 13.95 -3.15
N SER A 90 -26.25 13.76 -4.48
CA SER A 90 -25.23 13.05 -5.24
C SER A 90 -23.86 13.72 -5.17
N HIS A 91 -23.76 15.04 -4.90
CA HIS A 91 -22.47 15.75 -4.84
C HIS A 91 -21.58 15.30 -3.67
N THR A 92 -22.18 14.69 -2.63
CA THR A 92 -21.43 14.17 -1.47
C THR A 92 -20.42 13.08 -1.83
N CYS A 93 -20.55 12.43 -3.01
CA CYS A 93 -19.59 11.45 -3.52
C CYS A 93 -18.19 12.02 -3.80
N LEU A 94 -18.07 13.34 -4.04
CA LEU A 94 -16.81 13.99 -4.36
C LEU A 94 -16.09 14.49 -3.10
N PHE A 95 -16.80 14.58 -1.98
CA PHE A 95 -16.25 15.07 -0.72
C PHE A 95 -15.08 14.21 -0.27
N ARG A 96 -14.13 14.87 0.39
CA ARG A 96 -12.98 14.23 1.01
C ARG A 96 -13.11 14.36 2.52
N ASN A 97 -12.85 13.26 3.22
CA ASN A 97 -12.67 13.29 4.66
C ASN A 97 -11.31 13.92 5.04
N ALA A 98 -11.03 14.06 6.33
CA ALA A 98 -9.78 14.63 6.82
C ALA A 98 -8.54 13.84 6.37
N ASP A 99 -8.72 12.54 6.13
CA ASP A 99 -7.70 11.63 5.60
C ASP A 99 -7.62 11.67 4.07
N GLY A 100 -8.30 12.60 3.39
CA GLY A 100 -8.21 12.80 1.94
C GLY A 100 -8.89 11.72 1.09
N TRP A 101 -9.68 10.83 1.70
CA TRP A 101 -10.45 9.79 1.02
C TRP A 101 -11.84 10.26 0.64
N ASN A 102 -12.33 9.85 -0.53
CA ASN A 102 -13.75 9.96 -0.87
C ASN A 102 -14.52 8.68 -0.50
N PRO A 103 -15.87 8.70 -0.50
CA PRO A 103 -16.67 7.52 -0.16
C PRO A 103 -16.39 6.30 -1.06
N LEU A 104 -16.15 6.52 -2.36
CA LEU A 104 -15.87 5.44 -3.32
C LEU A 104 -14.53 4.77 -3.03
N GLN A 105 -13.50 5.53 -2.70
CA GLN A 105 -12.18 5.03 -2.33
C GLN A 105 -12.26 4.23 -1.02
N LEU A 106 -13.05 4.67 -0.03
CA LEU A 106 -13.29 3.89 1.20
C LEU A 106 -13.96 2.54 0.89
N ALA A 107 -14.99 2.54 0.04
CA ALA A 107 -15.63 1.30 -0.42
C ALA A 107 -14.65 0.40 -1.21
N ALA A 108 -13.76 0.99 -2.02
CA ALA A 108 -12.74 0.28 -2.78
C ALA A 108 -11.66 -0.36 -1.88
N VAL A 109 -11.26 0.34 -0.82
CA VAL A 109 -10.31 -0.17 0.19
C VAL A 109 -10.91 -1.36 0.94
N ASN A 110 -12.18 -1.24 1.35
CA ASN A 110 -12.88 -2.27 2.13
C ASN A 110 -13.48 -3.40 1.26
N GLY A 111 -13.50 -3.24 -0.07
CA GLY A 111 -13.99 -4.26 -1.00
C GLY A 111 -15.52 -4.34 -1.12
N HIS A 112 -16.25 -3.27 -0.80
CA HIS A 112 -17.72 -3.25 -0.81
C HIS A 112 -18.27 -3.10 -2.23
N VAL A 113 -18.39 -4.23 -2.93
CA VAL A 113 -18.72 -4.31 -4.36
C VAL A 113 -20.05 -3.63 -4.72
N ASP A 114 -21.11 -3.90 -3.97
CA ASP A 114 -22.45 -3.37 -4.28
C ASP A 114 -22.52 -1.85 -4.05
N VAL A 115 -21.81 -1.35 -3.03
CA VAL A 115 -21.66 0.09 -2.80
C VAL A 115 -20.91 0.76 -3.95
N LEU A 116 -19.83 0.14 -4.46
CA LEU A 116 -19.07 0.68 -5.59
C LEU A 116 -19.95 0.82 -6.84
N LYS A 117 -20.82 -0.15 -7.13
CA LYS A 117 -21.76 -0.06 -8.27
C LYS A 117 -22.67 1.16 -8.16
N GLU A 118 -23.25 1.39 -6.98
CA GLU A 118 -24.15 2.54 -6.77
C GLU A 118 -23.40 3.87 -6.85
N LEU A 119 -22.20 3.96 -6.26
CA LEU A 119 -21.39 5.17 -6.28
C LEU A 119 -20.89 5.52 -7.69
N VAL A 120 -20.40 4.54 -8.47
CA VAL A 120 -19.95 4.76 -9.85
C VAL A 120 -21.10 5.19 -10.75
N ARG A 121 -22.29 4.60 -10.58
CA ARG A 121 -23.50 5.00 -11.33
C ARG A 121 -23.90 6.44 -11.03
N ALA A 122 -23.77 6.87 -9.77
CA ALA A 122 -24.09 8.22 -9.37
C ALA A 122 -23.04 9.23 -9.84
N SER A 123 -21.75 8.87 -9.82
CA SER A 123 -20.65 9.76 -10.21
C SER A 123 -19.40 8.99 -10.67
N PRO A 124 -19.19 8.81 -11.98
CA PRO A 124 -17.96 8.21 -12.49
C PRO A 124 -16.71 9.03 -12.14
N ASP A 125 -16.85 10.35 -11.99
CA ASP A 125 -15.76 11.26 -11.61
C ASP A 125 -15.17 10.94 -10.23
N ALA A 126 -15.97 10.39 -9.31
CA ALA A 126 -15.48 9.99 -7.99
C ALA A 126 -14.49 8.82 -8.07
N ALA A 127 -14.61 7.94 -9.08
CA ALA A 127 -13.70 6.83 -9.31
C ALA A 127 -12.36 7.28 -9.91
N ARG A 128 -12.40 8.31 -10.76
CA ARG A 128 -11.22 8.92 -11.40
C ARG A 128 -10.40 9.78 -10.44
N ALA A 129 -11.01 10.19 -9.35
CA ALA A 129 -10.39 11.10 -8.41
C ALA A 129 -9.14 10.46 -7.79
N ARG A 130 -7.98 11.11 -7.95
CA ARG A 130 -6.73 10.64 -7.35
C ARG A 130 -6.79 10.75 -5.83
N THR A 131 -6.13 9.80 -5.20
CA THR A 131 -5.94 9.78 -3.76
C THR A 131 -4.82 10.75 -3.42
N ILE A 132 -5.02 11.54 -2.37
CA ILE A 132 -3.95 12.39 -1.84
C ILE A 132 -3.09 11.56 -0.86
N VAL A 133 -3.70 10.53 -0.30
CA VAL A 133 -3.14 9.61 0.67
C VAL A 133 -2.92 8.27 -0.05
N ASP A 134 -1.75 7.65 0.13
CA ASP A 134 -1.28 6.46 -0.61
C ASP A 134 -0.77 6.68 -2.04
N GLY A 135 -0.14 7.82 -2.31
CA GLY A 135 0.73 7.99 -3.48
C GLY A 135 0.00 8.20 -4.80
N GLY A 136 -1.11 8.95 -4.81
CA GLY A 136 -1.67 9.48 -6.05
C GLY A 136 -2.46 8.50 -6.91
N GLY A 137 -2.68 7.29 -6.42
CA GLY A 137 -3.44 6.27 -7.15
C GLY A 137 -4.91 6.66 -7.32
N ASN A 138 -5.60 6.04 -8.27
CA ASN A 138 -7.07 6.09 -8.36
C ASN A 138 -7.71 4.91 -7.61
N ALA A 139 -9.03 4.78 -7.67
CA ALA A 139 -9.74 3.68 -6.99
C ALA A 139 -9.25 2.27 -7.39
N LEU A 140 -8.81 2.06 -8.64
CA LEU A 140 -8.27 0.78 -9.10
C LEU A 140 -6.95 0.44 -8.39
N HIS A 141 -6.08 1.43 -8.19
CA HIS A 141 -4.82 1.24 -7.46
C HIS A 141 -5.08 0.79 -6.02
N LEU A 142 -6.12 1.32 -5.38
CA LEU A 142 -6.51 0.93 -4.02
C LEU A 142 -7.03 -0.50 -3.95
N CYS A 143 -7.86 -0.91 -4.92
CA CYS A 143 -8.32 -2.29 -5.00
C CYS A 143 -7.13 -3.26 -5.13
N VAL A 144 -6.13 -2.93 -5.94
CA VAL A 144 -4.92 -3.76 -6.07
C VAL A 144 -4.08 -3.75 -4.80
N LYS A 145 -3.85 -2.58 -4.19
CA LYS A 145 -3.08 -2.46 -2.93
C LYS A 145 -3.70 -3.29 -1.80
N ASN A 146 -5.03 -3.34 -1.73
CA ASN A 146 -5.76 -4.07 -0.70
C ASN A 146 -6.25 -5.46 -1.14
N ASN A 147 -5.80 -5.95 -2.31
CA ASN A 147 -6.15 -7.26 -2.86
C ASN A 147 -7.67 -7.51 -3.01
N GLN A 148 -8.42 -6.48 -3.38
CA GLN A 148 -9.88 -6.51 -3.57
C GLN A 148 -10.24 -6.84 -5.02
N LEU A 149 -10.13 -8.12 -5.40
CA LEU A 149 -10.35 -8.58 -6.78
C LEU A 149 -11.76 -8.30 -7.30
N GLU A 150 -12.80 -8.61 -6.52
CA GLU A 150 -14.19 -8.44 -6.98
C GLU A 150 -14.56 -6.97 -7.14
N ALA A 151 -14.07 -6.11 -6.24
CA ALA A 151 -14.19 -4.66 -6.37
C ALA A 151 -13.49 -4.13 -7.62
N LEU A 152 -12.28 -4.63 -7.91
CA LEU A 152 -11.54 -4.27 -9.12
C LEU A 152 -12.30 -4.70 -10.39
N LYS A 153 -12.83 -5.92 -10.43
CA LYS A 153 -13.62 -6.42 -11.57
C LYS A 153 -14.80 -5.51 -11.86
N VAL A 154 -15.55 -5.14 -10.82
CA VAL A 154 -16.71 -4.25 -10.96
C VAL A 154 -16.29 -2.87 -11.41
N LEU A 155 -15.23 -2.29 -10.87
CA LEU A 155 -14.74 -1.00 -11.35
C LEU A 155 -14.25 -1.06 -12.80
N VAL A 156 -13.61 -2.15 -13.24
CA VAL A 156 -13.12 -2.30 -14.62
C VAL A 156 -14.26 -2.57 -15.61
N VAL A 157 -15.28 -3.33 -15.21
CA VAL A 157 -16.40 -3.73 -16.08
C VAL A 157 -17.52 -2.67 -16.08
N ASP A 158 -17.85 -2.11 -14.92
CA ASP A 158 -18.97 -1.17 -14.74
C ASP A 158 -18.54 0.31 -14.79
N ALA A 159 -17.28 0.67 -14.51
CA ALA A 159 -16.83 2.07 -14.56
C ALA A 159 -16.36 2.47 -15.96
N VAL A 160 -17.29 3.12 -16.67
CA VAL A 160 -17.12 4.21 -17.64
C VAL A 160 -15.66 4.49 -18.08
N ASP A 161 -15.36 4.03 -19.30
CA ASP A 161 -14.15 4.29 -20.10
C ASP A 161 -12.84 3.68 -19.56
N TYR A 162 -12.27 2.73 -20.31
CA TYR A 162 -10.98 2.06 -20.07
C TYR A 162 -9.77 3.03 -19.95
N GLY A 163 -9.98 4.34 -20.08
CA GLY A 163 -8.94 5.36 -20.16
C GLY A 163 -8.06 5.50 -18.90
N PHE A 164 -8.54 5.13 -17.71
CA PHE A 164 -7.76 5.27 -16.46
C PHE A 164 -7.19 3.95 -15.91
N ILE A 165 -7.37 2.83 -16.62
CA ILE A 165 -6.76 1.54 -16.24
C ILE A 165 -5.23 1.59 -16.35
N ASN A 166 -4.73 2.41 -17.28
CA ASN A 166 -3.32 2.67 -17.52
C ASN A 166 -2.82 3.92 -16.78
N ASP A 167 -3.67 4.56 -15.96
CA ASP A 167 -3.21 5.65 -15.11
C ASP A 167 -2.08 5.14 -14.22
N LYS A 168 -1.08 6.00 -14.05
CA LYS A 168 0.03 5.75 -13.16
C LYS A 168 -0.20 6.50 -11.86
N ASP A 169 0.17 5.87 -10.76
CA ASP A 169 0.27 6.52 -9.46
C ASP A 169 1.44 7.52 -9.45
N ASP A 170 1.65 8.22 -8.31
CA ASP A 170 2.72 9.20 -8.17
C ASP A 170 4.13 8.59 -8.30
N LEU A 171 4.24 7.27 -8.17
CA LEU A 171 5.48 6.50 -8.34
C LEU A 171 5.68 6.06 -9.80
N GLY A 172 4.74 6.38 -10.70
CA GLY A 172 4.77 5.93 -12.09
C GLY A 172 4.32 4.48 -12.26
N CYS A 173 3.79 3.83 -11.22
CA CYS A 173 3.34 2.45 -11.25
C CYS A 173 1.88 2.40 -11.74
N SER A 174 1.63 1.58 -12.76
CA SER A 174 0.26 1.18 -13.10
C SER A 174 -0.25 0.10 -12.15
N ILE A 175 -1.55 -0.16 -12.17
CA ILE A 175 -2.16 -1.24 -11.38
C ILE A 175 -1.56 -2.62 -11.66
N LEU A 176 -1.06 -2.86 -12.88
CA LEU A 176 -0.38 -4.11 -13.22
C LEU A 176 0.97 -4.24 -12.51
N HIS A 177 1.74 -3.15 -12.44
CA HIS A 177 3.00 -3.14 -11.68
C HIS A 177 2.76 -3.49 -10.21
N LEU A 178 1.71 -2.92 -9.62
CA LEU A 178 1.33 -3.19 -8.24
C LEU A 178 0.89 -4.65 -8.05
N ALA A 179 0.05 -5.19 -8.94
CA ALA A 179 -0.41 -6.57 -8.87
C ALA A 179 0.75 -7.57 -8.99
N VAL A 180 1.70 -7.31 -9.90
CA VAL A 180 2.91 -8.12 -10.09
C VAL A 180 3.83 -8.02 -8.87
N SER A 181 4.09 -6.81 -8.37
CA SER A 181 4.91 -6.59 -7.16
C SER A 181 4.33 -7.33 -5.96
N ASN A 182 3.00 -7.37 -5.83
CA ASN A 182 2.29 -8.02 -4.72
C ASN A 182 2.03 -9.52 -4.98
N LYS A 183 2.50 -10.08 -6.11
CA LYS A 183 2.33 -11.50 -6.49
C LYS A 183 0.87 -11.96 -6.54
N GLN A 184 -0.05 -11.07 -6.92
CA GLN A 184 -1.50 -11.35 -6.95
C GLN A 184 -1.91 -12.06 -8.24
N THR A 185 -1.64 -13.36 -8.34
CA THR A 185 -1.78 -14.14 -9.60
C THR A 185 -3.16 -14.08 -10.24
N GLU A 186 -4.24 -14.21 -9.46
CA GLU A 186 -5.61 -14.15 -10.00
C GLU A 186 -5.98 -12.75 -10.52
N MET A 187 -5.49 -11.71 -9.86
CA MET A 187 -5.67 -10.33 -10.31
C MET A 187 -4.88 -10.04 -11.57
N ILE A 188 -3.65 -10.55 -11.67
CA ILE A 188 -2.83 -10.44 -12.88
C ILE A 188 -3.53 -11.13 -14.06
N LYS A 189 -4.04 -12.36 -13.88
CA LYS A 189 -4.79 -13.06 -14.92
C LYS A 189 -5.99 -12.25 -15.41
N PHE A 190 -6.75 -11.68 -14.49
CA PHE A 190 -7.89 -10.82 -14.83
C PHE A 190 -7.42 -9.60 -15.63
N LEU A 191 -6.44 -8.85 -15.13
CA LEU A 191 -5.93 -7.64 -15.76
C LEU A 191 -5.32 -7.90 -17.16
N VAL A 192 -4.58 -9.00 -17.34
CA VAL A 192 -4.01 -9.38 -18.64
C VAL A 192 -5.10 -9.75 -19.64
N ASN A 193 -6.22 -10.33 -19.17
CA ASN A 193 -7.36 -10.64 -20.02
C ASN A 193 -8.28 -9.42 -20.27
N THR A 194 -8.06 -8.29 -19.59
CA THR A 194 -8.83 -7.06 -19.80
C THR A 194 -8.32 -6.32 -21.03
N ASN A 195 -9.22 -6.01 -21.96
CA ASN A 195 -8.91 -5.22 -23.15
C ASN A 195 -8.45 -3.80 -22.78
N GLY A 196 -7.36 -3.34 -23.40
CA GLY A 196 -6.85 -1.96 -23.22
C GLY A 196 -5.74 -1.80 -22.16
N MET A 197 -5.31 -2.87 -21.48
CA MET A 197 -4.18 -2.82 -20.56
C MET A 197 -2.84 -2.73 -21.29
N GLU A 198 -2.04 -1.72 -20.96
CA GLU A 198 -0.66 -1.61 -21.43
C GLU A 198 0.27 -2.53 -20.61
N LEU A 199 0.63 -3.67 -21.20
CA LEU A 199 1.57 -4.63 -20.59
C LEU A 199 3.01 -4.10 -20.51
N ASN A 200 3.38 -3.20 -21.43
CA ASN A 200 4.74 -2.71 -21.61
C ASN A 200 4.95 -1.29 -21.05
N GLY A 201 4.06 -0.81 -20.18
CA GLY A 201 4.21 0.52 -19.58
C GLY A 201 5.52 0.60 -18.80
N LEU A 202 6.55 1.26 -19.34
CA LEU A 202 7.85 1.34 -18.67
C LEU A 202 7.73 2.09 -17.34
N PHE A 203 8.32 1.52 -16.29
CA PHE A 203 8.67 2.22 -15.05
C PHE A 203 9.76 3.25 -15.41
N GLN A 204 9.39 4.49 -15.68
CA GLN A 204 10.35 5.57 -15.89
C GLN A 204 10.94 5.99 -14.55
N SER A 205 12.02 5.32 -14.13
CA SER A 205 12.77 5.67 -12.92
C SER A 205 13.60 6.95 -13.06
N ASN A 206 13.73 7.49 -14.27
CA ASN A 206 14.59 8.62 -14.57
C ASN A 206 13.79 9.69 -15.31
N LYS A 207 13.23 10.66 -14.58
CA LYS A 207 13.11 12.01 -15.15
C LYS A 207 14.50 12.60 -15.14
N GLU A 208 15.27 12.27 -16.19
CA GLU A 208 16.43 13.08 -16.56
C GLU A 208 15.92 14.50 -16.80
N GLU A 209 16.38 15.41 -15.96
CA GLU A 209 16.52 16.81 -16.32
C GLU A 209 17.35 16.88 -17.61
N ASN A 210 16.69 16.94 -18.76
CA ASN A 210 17.28 17.49 -19.96
C ASN A 210 16.23 18.39 -20.59
N ALA A 211 16.23 19.63 -20.11
CA ALA A 211 15.62 20.75 -20.79
C ALA A 211 16.30 20.93 -22.15
N SER A 212 15.59 20.64 -23.23
CA SER A 212 15.67 21.37 -24.50
C SER A 212 14.78 20.71 -25.55
N THR A 213 13.57 21.21 -25.69
CA THR A 213 13.06 21.64 -27.00
C THR A 213 11.77 22.43 -26.79
N THR A 214 11.84 23.68 -27.19
CA THR A 214 10.80 24.69 -27.24
C THR A 214 9.71 24.30 -28.25
N ALA A 215 8.46 24.24 -27.79
CA ALA A 215 7.29 24.62 -28.58
C ALA A 215 6.13 24.94 -27.62
N GLU A 216 5.65 26.17 -27.70
CA GLU A 216 4.62 26.79 -26.86
C GLU A 216 3.22 26.19 -27.10
N VAL A 217 2.35 26.26 -26.07
CA VAL A 217 0.99 26.85 -26.08
C VAL A 217 0.34 26.66 -24.68
N PRO A 218 -0.48 27.60 -24.17
CA PRO A 218 -0.56 27.97 -22.75
C PRO A 218 -1.82 27.47 -22.01
N GLY A 219 -1.70 27.26 -20.70
CA GLY A 219 -2.85 27.07 -19.81
C GLY A 219 -2.59 26.14 -18.61
N ALA A 220 -1.57 26.42 -17.80
CA ALA A 220 -1.29 25.65 -16.58
C ALA A 220 -1.85 26.37 -15.35
N ILE A 221 -2.90 25.80 -14.77
CA ILE A 221 -3.30 26.04 -13.37
C ILE A 221 -2.15 25.51 -12.50
N VAL A 222 -1.61 26.41 -11.68
CA VAL A 222 -0.49 26.19 -10.76
C VAL A 222 -0.82 25.05 -9.79
N PRO A 223 -0.03 23.95 -9.70
CA PRO A 223 -0.16 23.01 -8.60
C PRO A 223 0.46 23.60 -7.33
N SER A 224 -0.30 23.59 -6.24
CA SER A 224 0.10 24.08 -4.93
C SER A 224 1.18 23.20 -4.28
N PRO A 225 2.07 23.78 -3.46
CA PRO A 225 3.23 23.08 -2.93
C PRO A 225 2.82 22.20 -1.75
N THR A 226 2.83 20.88 -1.91
CA THR A 226 2.66 19.93 -0.80
C THR A 226 3.96 19.16 -0.50
N SER A 227 4.43 19.42 0.72
CA SER A 227 5.41 18.73 1.58
C SER A 227 6.46 17.84 0.91
N HIS A 228 7.63 18.44 0.69
CA HIS A 228 8.95 17.80 0.56
C HIS A 228 9.27 16.79 1.70
N PHE A 229 8.49 16.79 2.79
CA PHE A 229 8.67 15.94 3.97
C PHE A 229 8.15 14.50 3.75
N ASP A 230 6.97 14.33 3.13
CA ASP A 230 6.35 13.01 2.97
C ASP A 230 6.99 12.19 1.84
N ARG A 231 7.48 12.89 0.81
CA ARG A 231 8.30 12.34 -0.27
C ARG A 231 9.57 11.66 0.27
N LYS A 232 10.24 12.23 1.28
CA LYS A 232 11.43 11.62 1.89
C LYS A 232 11.12 10.29 2.59
N ASN A 233 9.98 10.17 3.25
CA ASN A 233 9.64 8.98 4.04
C ASN A 233 9.32 7.76 3.16
N SER A 234 8.56 7.92 2.08
CA SER A 234 8.22 6.82 1.16
C SER A 234 9.43 6.37 0.31
N LEU A 235 10.22 7.32 -0.20
CA LEU A 235 11.52 7.04 -0.85
C LEU A 235 12.46 6.30 0.10
N SER A 236 12.50 6.69 1.39
CA SER A 236 13.32 5.98 2.37
C SER A 236 12.85 4.53 2.59
N LYS A 237 11.55 4.25 2.50
CA LYS A 237 10.99 2.90 2.71
C LYS A 237 11.33 1.97 1.54
N GLN A 238 11.15 2.43 0.30
CA GLN A 238 11.51 1.66 -0.89
C GLN A 238 13.02 1.51 -1.06
N GLN A 239 13.79 2.55 -0.71
CA GLN A 239 15.25 2.48 -0.68
C GLN A 239 15.75 1.52 0.41
N LYS A 240 15.12 1.50 1.59
CA LYS A 240 15.40 0.50 2.63
C LYS A 240 15.13 -0.92 2.16
N MET A 241 14.03 -1.17 1.43
CA MET A 241 13.74 -2.50 0.88
C MET A 241 14.80 -2.94 -0.14
N ARG A 242 15.14 -2.10 -1.12
CA ARG A 242 16.23 -2.40 -2.08
C ARG A 242 17.58 -2.60 -1.40
N GLN A 243 17.89 -1.82 -0.36
CA GLN A 243 19.11 -1.99 0.42
C GLN A 243 19.14 -3.34 1.17
N ARG A 244 18.00 -3.81 1.70
CA ARG A 244 17.90 -5.15 2.33
C ARG A 244 18.15 -6.26 1.30
N GLU A 245 17.53 -6.18 0.12
CA GLU A 245 17.76 -7.17 -0.96
C GLU A 245 19.22 -7.21 -1.41
N ALA A 246 19.83 -6.05 -1.65
CA ALA A 246 21.24 -5.96 -1.99
C ALA A 246 22.14 -6.51 -0.87
N LEU A 247 21.79 -6.28 0.39
CA LEU A 247 22.53 -6.79 1.53
C LEU A 247 22.42 -8.31 1.68
N MET A 248 21.26 -8.93 1.38
CA MET A 248 21.13 -10.40 1.31
C MET A 248 22.08 -10.99 0.26
N VAL A 249 22.16 -10.36 -0.91
CA VAL A 249 23.08 -10.79 -1.98
C VAL A 249 24.52 -10.71 -1.47
N VAL A 250 24.93 -9.59 -0.88
CA VAL A 250 26.29 -9.43 -0.32
C VAL A 250 26.59 -10.48 0.75
N ALA A 251 25.68 -10.71 1.71
CA ALA A 251 25.87 -11.72 2.75
C ALA A 251 26.02 -13.14 2.17
N SER A 252 25.22 -13.50 1.16
CA SER A 252 25.32 -14.80 0.48
C SER A 252 26.65 -14.99 -0.28
N VAL A 253 27.14 -13.93 -0.93
CA VAL A 253 28.42 -13.94 -1.65
C VAL A 253 29.58 -14.06 -0.65
N VAL A 254 29.57 -13.28 0.43
CA VAL A 254 30.57 -13.37 1.50
C VAL A 254 30.57 -14.76 2.13
N ALA A 255 29.41 -15.33 2.47
CA ALA A 255 29.32 -16.69 2.98
C ALA A 255 29.91 -17.73 2.00
N THR A 256 29.64 -17.58 0.70
CA THR A 256 30.17 -18.46 -0.34
C THR A 256 31.69 -18.34 -0.46
N MET A 257 32.23 -17.10 -0.44
CA MET A 257 33.67 -16.86 -0.50
C MET A 257 34.40 -17.39 0.73
N ALA A 258 33.83 -17.22 1.94
CA ALA A 258 34.36 -17.83 3.17
C ALA A 258 34.42 -19.36 3.07
N PHE A 259 33.33 -19.98 2.60
CA PHE A 259 33.26 -21.43 2.46
C PHE A 259 34.31 -21.95 1.47
N GLN A 260 34.42 -21.31 0.30
CA GLN A 260 35.41 -21.68 -0.72
C GLN A 260 36.86 -21.54 -0.22
N ALA A 261 37.16 -20.45 0.49
CA ALA A 261 38.49 -20.22 1.04
C ALA A 261 38.79 -21.11 2.27
N ALA A 262 37.78 -21.68 2.94
CA ALA A 262 37.96 -22.67 4.00
C ALA A 262 38.30 -24.07 3.45
N ILE A 263 37.65 -24.48 2.35
CA ILE A 263 37.92 -25.78 1.72
C ILE A 263 39.18 -25.76 0.86
N ASN A 264 39.46 -24.63 0.20
CA ASN A 264 40.58 -24.45 -0.72
C ASN A 264 41.39 -23.18 -0.39
N PRO A 265 42.05 -23.10 0.78
CA PRO A 265 42.98 -22.02 1.07
C PRO A 265 44.13 -21.95 0.05
N PRO A 266 44.71 -20.76 -0.15
CA PRO A 266 45.67 -20.49 -1.20
C PRO A 266 46.93 -21.37 -1.12
N ASN A 267 47.48 -21.67 -2.31
CA ASN A 267 48.60 -22.58 -2.58
C ASN A 267 49.81 -22.33 -1.65
N GLY A 268 49.86 -23.01 -0.52
CA GLY A 268 50.91 -22.90 0.50
C GLY A 268 50.40 -23.29 1.89
N LEU A 269 49.21 -22.83 2.27
CA LEU A 269 48.69 -23.02 3.64
C LEU A 269 48.51 -24.50 4.04
N TRP A 270 48.00 -25.33 3.13
CA TRP A 270 47.84 -26.77 3.38
C TRP A 270 49.15 -27.55 3.37
N LYS A 271 50.08 -27.19 2.46
CA LYS A 271 51.38 -27.86 2.33
C LYS A 271 52.27 -27.58 3.54
N ASP A 272 52.14 -26.37 4.10
CA ASP A 272 52.81 -26.01 5.33
C ASP A 272 52.08 -26.58 6.56
N ALA A 273 50.77 -26.78 6.57
CA ALA A 273 50.10 -27.43 7.71
C ALA A 273 50.64 -28.85 8.00
N GLU A 274 51.03 -29.58 6.95
CA GLU A 274 51.59 -30.94 7.07
C GLU A 274 53.10 -30.96 7.38
N LYS A 275 53.82 -29.84 7.16
CA LYS A 275 55.28 -29.72 7.36
C LYS A 275 55.74 -28.66 8.38
N SER A 276 54.86 -27.81 8.90
CA SER A 276 55.26 -26.58 9.62
C SER A 276 55.17 -26.73 11.13
N THR A 277 56.33 -27.01 11.71
CA THR A 277 56.74 -26.46 13.01
C THR A 277 57.05 -24.96 12.94
N ILE A 278 56.84 -24.31 11.78
CA ILE A 278 57.43 -22.99 11.48
C ILE A 278 56.46 -21.83 11.79
N HIS A 279 55.13 -21.91 11.55
CA HIS A 279 54.19 -20.82 11.91
C HIS A 279 52.76 -21.29 12.31
N PRO A 280 52.60 -22.06 13.41
CA PRO A 280 51.30 -22.59 13.84
C PRO A 280 50.26 -21.51 14.17
N HIS A 281 50.70 -20.38 14.72
CA HIS A 281 49.80 -19.28 15.09
C HIS A 281 49.10 -18.61 13.90
N ARG A 282 49.73 -18.57 12.71
CA ARG A 282 49.16 -17.93 11.52
C ARG A 282 48.06 -18.78 10.89
N PHE A 283 48.23 -20.10 10.89
CA PHE A 283 47.21 -21.04 10.42
C PHE A 283 45.97 -21.04 11.32
N VAL A 284 46.17 -21.12 12.65
CA VAL A 284 45.06 -21.07 13.60
C VAL A 284 44.32 -19.73 13.51
N ALA A 285 45.06 -18.62 13.37
CA ALA A 285 44.46 -17.30 13.17
C ALA A 285 43.65 -17.23 11.86
N PHE A 286 44.16 -17.77 10.75
CA PHE A 286 43.45 -17.82 9.48
C PHE A 286 42.13 -18.60 9.58
N VAL A 287 42.17 -19.82 10.13
CA VAL A 287 40.98 -20.68 10.29
C VAL A 287 39.99 -20.07 11.27
N SER A 288 40.45 -19.45 12.36
CA SER A 288 39.55 -18.72 13.26
C SER A 288 38.86 -17.55 12.55
N SER A 289 39.60 -16.76 11.77
CA SER A 289 39.06 -15.58 11.09
C SER A 289 38.00 -15.96 10.05
N ILE A 290 38.23 -17.04 9.30
CA ILE A 290 37.31 -17.49 8.25
C ILE A 290 36.03 -18.11 8.83
N THR A 291 36.14 -18.85 9.94
CA THR A 291 34.99 -19.46 10.61
C THR A 291 34.13 -18.41 11.28
N PHE A 292 34.73 -17.38 11.91
CA PHE A 292 33.98 -16.24 12.42
C PHE A 292 33.22 -15.51 11.31
N SER A 293 33.87 -15.16 10.19
CA SER A 293 33.18 -14.49 9.07
C SER A 293 32.04 -15.32 8.47
N PHE A 294 32.20 -16.64 8.39
CA PHE A 294 31.15 -17.53 7.89
C PHE A 294 29.93 -17.56 8.82
N VAL A 295 30.16 -17.72 10.13
CA VAL A 295 29.09 -17.75 11.14
C VAL A 295 28.34 -16.41 11.18
N PHE A 296 29.05 -15.27 11.18
CA PHE A 296 28.42 -13.96 11.16
C PHE A 296 27.63 -13.70 9.87
N SER A 297 28.08 -14.20 8.72
CA SER A 297 27.33 -14.10 7.45
C SER A 297 26.03 -14.91 7.47
N ILE A 298 26.02 -16.10 8.10
CA ILE A 298 24.79 -16.90 8.27
C ILE A 298 23.82 -16.22 9.23
N ILE A 299 24.32 -15.65 10.33
CA ILE A 299 23.51 -14.89 11.28
C ILE A 299 22.88 -13.67 10.59
N GLU A 300 23.65 -12.93 9.79
CA GLU A 300 23.14 -11.80 9.00
C GLU A 300 22.06 -12.24 7.99
N LEU A 301 22.25 -13.37 7.32
CA LEU A 301 21.26 -13.93 6.38
C LEU A 301 19.96 -14.31 7.07
N PHE A 302 20.04 -15.01 8.22
CA PHE A 302 18.86 -15.40 8.99
C PHE A 302 18.09 -14.17 9.49
N LEU A 303 18.80 -13.17 10.02
CA LEU A 303 18.20 -11.94 10.50
C LEU A 303 17.58 -11.09 9.39
N LEU A 304 18.12 -11.11 8.17
CA LEU A 304 17.50 -10.41 7.05
C LEU A 304 16.23 -11.08 6.53
N VAL A 305 16.20 -12.42 6.55
CA VAL A 305 15.05 -13.23 6.09
C VAL A 305 13.88 -13.20 7.08
N SER A 306 14.13 -13.12 8.39
CA SER A 306 13.08 -13.21 9.42
C SER A 306 12.17 -11.98 9.58
N ASP A 307 12.20 -11.00 8.67
CA ASP A 307 11.38 -9.77 8.72
C ASP A 307 11.26 -9.13 10.11
N TYR A 308 12.36 -9.15 10.86
CA TYR A 308 12.40 -8.63 12.21
C TYR A 308 12.07 -7.13 12.22
N PRO A 309 11.25 -6.63 13.16
CA PRO A 309 10.81 -5.24 13.18
C PRO A 309 11.99 -4.28 13.24
N SER A 310 12.29 -3.66 12.09
CA SER A 310 13.41 -2.75 11.87
C SER A 310 13.21 -1.36 12.51
N THR A 311 12.36 -1.26 13.52
CA THR A 311 12.04 -0.04 14.25
C THR A 311 12.82 0.07 15.56
N ILE A 312 13.50 -1.01 15.99
CA ILE A 312 14.30 -1.02 17.21
C ILE A 312 15.73 -0.55 16.89
N PRO A 313 16.20 0.60 17.40
CA PRO A 313 17.51 1.16 17.06
C PRO A 313 18.68 0.26 17.51
N LEU A 314 18.53 -0.47 18.62
CA LEU A 314 19.52 -1.45 19.09
C LEU A 314 19.76 -2.57 18.07
N PHE A 315 18.70 -3.03 17.38
CA PHE A 315 18.79 -4.09 16.39
C PHE A 315 19.55 -3.65 15.13
N LEU A 316 19.34 -2.41 14.68
CA LEU A 316 20.09 -1.85 13.55
C LEU A 316 21.58 -1.67 13.88
N SER A 317 21.90 -1.20 15.10
CA SER A 317 23.29 -1.10 15.56
C SER A 317 23.96 -2.48 15.62
N PHE A 318 23.21 -3.51 16.03
CA PHE A 318 23.70 -4.90 16.02
C PHE A 318 23.99 -5.41 14.61
N LEU A 319 23.06 -5.21 13.65
CA LEU A 319 23.27 -5.62 12.25
C LEU A 319 24.46 -4.90 11.61
N TRP A 320 24.62 -3.61 11.87
CA TRP A 320 25.75 -2.83 11.36
C TRP A 320 27.09 -3.36 11.90
N LEU A 321 27.13 -3.71 13.19
CA LEU A 321 28.31 -4.28 13.83
C LEU A 321 28.63 -5.69 13.32
N ALA A 322 27.61 -6.55 13.18
CA ALA A 322 27.75 -7.90 12.64
C ALA A 322 28.31 -7.89 11.21
N LYS A 323 27.83 -6.97 10.37
CA LYS A 323 28.32 -6.77 9.00
C LYS A 323 29.79 -6.36 8.96
N ILE A 324 30.18 -5.38 9.79
CA ILE A 324 31.57 -4.93 9.88
C ILE A 324 32.49 -6.06 10.33
N LEU A 325 32.04 -6.86 11.31
CA LEU A 325 32.81 -7.98 11.82
C LEU A 325 32.96 -9.11 10.79
N SER A 326 31.91 -9.39 10.01
CA SER A 326 31.95 -10.35 8.91
C SER A 326 32.97 -9.96 7.83
N ILE A 327 32.87 -8.72 7.32
CA ILE A 327 33.76 -8.20 6.27
C ILE A 327 35.21 -8.08 6.80
N GLY A 328 35.37 -7.60 8.04
CA GLY A 328 36.67 -7.46 8.70
C GLY A 328 37.39 -8.80 8.87
N GLY A 329 36.70 -9.84 9.33
CA GLY A 329 37.28 -11.18 9.45
C GLY A 329 37.72 -11.77 8.12
N MET A 330 37.02 -11.45 7.02
CA MET A 330 37.38 -11.90 5.68
C MET A 330 38.62 -11.17 5.17
N LEU A 331 38.70 -9.86 5.40
CA LEU A 331 39.87 -9.06 5.06
C LEU A 331 41.11 -9.52 5.80
N VAL A 332 40.99 -9.82 7.11
CA VAL A 332 42.10 -10.34 7.92
C VAL A 332 42.56 -11.71 7.40
N ALA A 333 41.63 -12.62 7.09
CA ALA A 333 41.97 -13.91 6.50
C ALA A 333 42.74 -13.74 5.17
N TYR A 334 42.31 -12.79 4.33
CA TYR A 334 42.98 -12.48 3.06
C TYR A 334 44.40 -11.90 3.26
N LEU A 335 44.58 -11.00 4.24
CA LEU A 335 45.90 -10.44 4.57
C LEU A 335 46.85 -11.52 5.11
N ILE A 336 46.37 -12.40 5.98
CA ILE A 336 47.18 -13.54 6.48
C ILE A 336 47.57 -14.46 5.32
N ALA A 337 46.65 -14.73 4.39
CA ALA A 337 46.96 -15.51 3.20
C ALA A 337 48.06 -14.88 2.32
N ILE A 338 48.03 -13.56 2.12
CA ILE A 338 49.09 -12.85 1.39
C ILE A 338 50.43 -12.95 2.12
N MET A 339 50.45 -12.74 3.43
CA MET A 339 51.68 -12.83 4.23
C MET A 339 52.25 -14.25 4.31
N CYS A 340 51.44 -15.28 4.06
CA CYS A 340 51.91 -16.66 3.92
C CYS A 340 52.46 -16.95 2.51
N LEU A 341 52.14 -16.11 1.52
CA LEU A 341 52.65 -16.23 0.15
C LEU A 341 53.96 -15.46 -0.09
N SER A 342 54.22 -14.41 0.72
CA SER A 342 55.42 -13.56 0.67
C SER A 342 56.58 -14.12 1.48
#